data_AF-A0A8J7TPT2-F1
#
_entry.id   AF-A0A8J7TPT2-F1
#
_cell.length_a   1.000
_cell.length_b   1.000
_cell.length_c   1.000
_cell.angle_alpha   90.00
_cell.angle_beta   90.00
_cell.angle_gamma   90.00
#
_symmetry.space_group_name_H-M   'P 1'
#
loop_
_entity.id
_entity.type
_entity.pdbx_description
1 polymer ?
#
loop_
_entity_poly.entity_id
_entity_poly.type
_entity_poly.pdbx_seq_one_letter_code
_entity_poly.pdbx_strand_id
1 'polypeptide(L)'
;MIELEPRQPSFWTALRDYLEVRVTKFSRDLEEWAKWDGPKPWVDFRFNWSENETKAYIRREGLQAEIGFTLGLLITLEDAAQWMNTHEPFRSKLRLAANLGGHDFSRWIIYRWCDWIFHHEVGHFFCGHLSSSTAMWVEGEVQQGRDVALTQAMEADADMFAAFLYFDSLHRQLSQNTYQDFYRTNDLEEIFWDLGMLFAVLFVVLEYIGPSDKVRTHPKAPERLLLFFIEGMSVYRSSSGKSTSVEEGAMWGGFINALVVMERAGKEFADLLVSTKLPVETWKELLLSAKIDERRLFKLPNDWIFRRPLNSTPRS
;
A
#
# COMPACT_ATOMS: atom_id res chain seq x y z
N MET A 1 15.87 -11.41 -28.82
CA MET A 1 16.40 -10.54 -27.77
C MET A 1 15.62 -9.24 -27.89
N ILE A 2 14.70 -8.97 -26.97
CA ILE A 2 14.00 -7.69 -26.95
C ILE A 2 14.89 -6.78 -26.10
N GLU A 3 15.48 -5.76 -26.70
CA GLU A 3 16.19 -4.72 -25.96
C GLU A 3 15.17 -4.00 -25.09
N LEU A 4 15.45 -3.93 -23.78
CA LEU A 4 14.73 -3.03 -22.89
C LEU A 4 15.03 -1.61 -23.40
N GLU A 5 13.98 -0.87 -23.76
CA GLU A 5 14.18 0.53 -24.15
C GLU A 5 14.87 1.27 -23.00
N PRO A 6 15.97 2.02 -23.26
CA PRO A 6 16.58 2.84 -22.23
C PRO A 6 15.55 3.86 -21.77
N ARG A 7 15.21 3.79 -20.48
CA ARG A 7 14.04 4.49 -19.98
C ARG A 7 14.23 5.99 -20.04
N GLN A 8 13.29 6.61 -20.71
CA GLN A 8 13.27 8.03 -21.01
C GLN A 8 12.45 8.76 -19.94
N PRO A 9 12.65 10.09 -19.80
CA PRO A 9 11.79 10.95 -18.97
C PRO A 9 10.28 10.77 -19.18
N SER A 10 9.86 10.28 -20.36
CA SER A 10 8.46 9.94 -20.66
C SER A 10 7.89 8.81 -19.79
N PHE A 11 8.70 7.87 -19.32
CA PHE A 11 8.26 6.79 -18.43
C PHE A 11 7.82 7.35 -17.07
N TRP A 12 8.67 8.17 -16.43
CA TRP A 12 8.34 8.80 -15.15
C TRP A 12 7.22 9.83 -15.29
N THR A 13 7.17 10.55 -16.41
CA THR A 13 6.05 11.44 -16.71
C THR A 13 4.72 10.67 -16.74
N ALA A 14 4.67 9.50 -17.38
CA ALA A 14 3.47 8.67 -17.40
C ALA A 14 3.07 8.13 -16.02
N LEU A 15 4.04 7.86 -15.13
CA LEU A 15 3.75 7.48 -13.75
C LEU A 15 3.22 8.67 -12.93
N ARG A 16 3.82 9.85 -13.10
CA ARG A 16 3.38 11.10 -12.48
C ARG A 16 1.95 11.45 -12.90
N ASP A 17 1.65 11.36 -14.20
CA ASP A 17 0.32 11.66 -14.74
C ASP A 17 -0.72 10.65 -14.24
N TYR A 18 -0.35 9.37 -14.14
CA TYR A 18 -1.20 8.35 -13.52
C TYR A 18 -1.57 8.72 -12.07
N LEU A 19 -0.58 9.10 -11.27
CA LEU A 19 -0.78 9.50 -9.87
C LEU A 19 -1.64 10.77 -9.75
N GLU A 20 -1.37 11.78 -10.58
CA GLU A 20 -2.17 13.00 -10.61
C GLU A 20 -3.65 12.68 -10.88
N VAL A 21 -3.93 11.91 -11.92
CA VAL A 21 -5.31 11.53 -12.29
C VAL A 21 -6.00 10.81 -11.13
N ARG A 22 -5.30 9.95 -10.39
CA ARG A 22 -5.85 9.25 -9.22
C ARG A 22 -6.18 10.22 -8.09
N VAL A 23 -5.27 11.13 -7.74
CA VAL A 23 -5.48 12.12 -6.67
C VAL A 23 -6.58 13.12 -7.05
N THR A 24 -6.55 13.66 -8.26
CA THR A 24 -7.59 14.58 -8.75
C THR A 24 -8.96 13.93 -8.77
N LYS A 25 -9.06 12.68 -9.24
CA LYS A 25 -10.31 11.93 -9.21
C LYS A 25 -10.80 11.72 -7.77
N PHE A 26 -9.91 11.30 -6.88
CA PHE A 26 -10.23 11.11 -5.48
C PHE A 26 -10.73 12.40 -4.82
N SER A 27 -10.03 13.52 -5.01
CA SER A 27 -10.43 14.81 -4.48
C SER A 27 -11.82 15.20 -4.97
N ARG A 28 -12.06 15.13 -6.29
CA ARG A 28 -13.37 15.45 -6.87
C ARG A 28 -14.48 14.58 -6.30
N ASP A 29 -14.29 13.26 -6.29
CA ASP A 29 -15.32 12.33 -5.82
C ASP A 29 -15.64 12.58 -4.32
N LEU A 30 -14.62 12.96 -3.53
CA LEU A 30 -14.76 13.34 -2.13
C LEU A 30 -15.48 14.69 -1.94
N GLU A 31 -15.14 15.69 -2.76
CA GLU A 31 -15.78 17.01 -2.78
C GLU A 31 -17.26 16.93 -3.13
N GLU A 32 -17.61 16.12 -4.13
CA GLU A 32 -19.00 15.85 -4.52
C GLU A 32 -19.79 15.22 -3.35
N TRP A 33 -19.20 14.24 -2.68
CA TRP A 33 -19.83 13.57 -1.54
C TRP A 33 -20.02 14.52 -0.34
N ALA A 34 -19.00 15.31 -0.01
CA ALA A 34 -19.05 16.24 1.13
C ALA A 34 -19.70 17.59 0.83
N LYS A 35 -20.06 17.85 -0.43
CA LYS A 35 -20.57 19.14 -0.91
C LYS A 35 -19.60 20.29 -0.61
N TRP A 36 -18.31 20.05 -0.85
CA TRP A 36 -17.27 21.05 -0.67
C TRP A 36 -17.40 22.17 -1.72
N ASP A 37 -17.44 23.42 -1.27
CA ASP A 37 -17.54 24.63 -2.10
C ASP A 37 -16.32 25.55 -1.95
N GLY A 38 -15.24 25.04 -1.37
CA GLY A 38 -14.02 25.81 -1.13
C GLY A 38 -13.33 26.24 -2.43
N PRO A 39 -12.50 27.29 -2.36
CA PRO A 39 -11.89 27.92 -3.54
C PRO A 39 -10.80 27.07 -4.23
N LYS A 40 -10.48 25.90 -3.68
CA LYS A 40 -9.42 25.00 -4.13
C LYS A 40 -9.84 23.55 -3.87
N PRO A 41 -9.22 22.56 -4.55
CA PRO A 41 -9.48 21.15 -4.30
C PRO A 41 -9.26 20.77 -2.84
N TRP A 42 -10.03 19.81 -2.35
CA TRP A 42 -9.89 19.35 -0.97
C TRP A 42 -8.58 18.59 -0.77
N VAL A 43 -8.13 17.84 -1.77
CA VAL A 43 -6.85 17.14 -1.81
C VAL A 43 -6.09 17.47 -3.10
N ASP A 44 -4.96 18.14 -2.97
CA ASP A 44 -4.09 18.50 -4.10
C ASP A 44 -3.01 17.45 -4.37
N PHE A 45 -2.48 17.40 -5.59
CA PHE A 45 -1.38 16.52 -5.97
C PHE A 45 -0.08 17.29 -6.09
N ARG A 46 0.99 16.74 -5.50
CA ARG A 46 2.35 17.26 -5.68
C ARG A 46 3.32 16.19 -6.14
N PHE A 47 4.20 16.58 -7.05
CA PHE A 47 5.29 15.74 -7.49
C PHE A 47 6.63 16.45 -7.31
N ASN A 48 7.56 15.81 -6.60
CA ASN A 48 8.93 16.29 -6.46
C ASN A 48 9.84 15.55 -7.44
N TRP A 49 10.43 16.28 -8.39
CA TRP A 49 11.36 15.72 -9.38
C TRP A 49 12.76 15.42 -8.82
N SER A 50 12.99 15.58 -7.52
CA SER A 50 14.24 15.18 -6.86
C SER A 50 14.40 13.66 -6.82
N GLU A 51 15.50 13.18 -7.36
CA GLU A 51 15.92 11.77 -7.29
C GLU A 51 16.44 11.38 -5.90
N ASN A 52 16.84 12.37 -5.08
CA ASN A 52 17.44 12.14 -3.76
C ASN A 52 16.40 11.90 -2.66
N GLU A 53 15.13 12.20 -2.90
CA GLU A 53 14.06 11.96 -1.95
C GLU A 53 13.31 10.68 -2.33
N THR A 54 13.17 9.75 -1.40
CA THR A 54 12.53 8.44 -1.60
C THR A 54 11.31 8.28 -0.69
N LYS A 55 10.30 9.13 -0.86
CA LYS A 55 9.11 9.12 0.00
C LYS A 55 7.82 9.41 -0.77
N ALA A 56 6.72 8.89 -0.23
CA ALA A 56 5.40 9.45 -0.44
C ALA A 56 5.02 10.20 0.84
N TYR A 57 4.07 11.13 0.75
CA TYR A 57 3.58 11.81 1.94
C TYR A 57 2.17 12.35 1.73
N ILE A 58 1.51 12.61 2.84
CA ILE A 58 0.35 13.49 2.90
C ILE A 58 0.55 14.56 3.95
N ARG A 59 0.20 15.80 3.61
CA ARG A 59 0.22 16.93 4.55
C ARG A 59 -1.10 17.67 4.53
N ARG A 60 -1.44 18.30 5.64
CA ARG A 60 -2.68 19.07 5.79
C ARG A 60 -2.39 20.56 5.78
N GLU A 61 -3.01 21.32 4.88
CA GLU A 61 -2.93 22.77 4.82
C GLU A 61 -4.30 23.36 5.16
N GLY A 62 -4.52 23.67 6.45
CA GLY A 62 -5.82 24.14 6.94
C GLY A 62 -6.90 23.05 6.85
N LEU A 63 -7.92 23.27 6.00
CA LEU A 63 -8.96 22.27 5.71
C LEU A 63 -8.59 21.35 4.55
N GLN A 64 -7.56 21.70 3.78
CA GLN A 64 -7.13 20.96 2.60
C GLN A 64 -6.02 19.98 2.95
N ALA A 65 -5.79 19.01 2.07
CA ALA A 65 -4.63 18.13 2.12
C ALA A 65 -3.85 18.19 0.80
N GLU A 66 -2.60 17.76 0.83
CA GLU A 66 -1.77 17.54 -0.34
C GLU A 66 -1.15 16.16 -0.23
N ILE A 67 -1.29 15.35 -1.27
CA ILE A 67 -0.62 14.07 -1.43
C ILE A 67 0.56 14.25 -2.38
N GLY A 68 1.73 13.82 -1.93
CA GLY A 68 2.99 14.00 -2.63
C GLY A 68 3.71 12.69 -2.93
N PHE A 69 4.35 12.64 -4.11
CA PHE A 69 5.27 11.57 -4.50
C PHE A 69 6.60 12.18 -4.97
N THR A 70 7.69 11.47 -4.76
CA THR A 70 9.02 11.87 -5.23
C THR A 70 9.54 10.98 -6.35
N LEU A 71 10.36 11.55 -7.25
CA LEU A 71 10.99 10.81 -8.33
C LEU A 71 11.90 9.70 -7.81
N GLY A 72 12.69 9.94 -6.74
CA GLY A 72 13.54 8.92 -6.15
C GLY A 72 12.78 7.67 -5.67
N LEU A 73 11.56 7.83 -5.14
CA LEU A 73 10.70 6.69 -4.81
C LEU A 73 10.31 5.92 -6.07
N LEU A 74 9.88 6.62 -7.13
CA LEU A 74 9.50 5.97 -8.38
C LEU A 74 10.67 5.21 -9.01
N ILE A 75 11.88 5.79 -9.02
CA ILE A 75 13.11 5.13 -9.50
C ILE A 75 13.38 3.85 -8.69
N THR A 76 13.24 3.89 -7.37
CA THR A 76 13.50 2.71 -6.53
C THR A 76 12.50 1.58 -6.81
N LEU A 77 11.20 1.90 -6.91
CA LEU A 77 10.17 0.94 -7.28
C LEU A 77 10.39 0.40 -8.69
N GLU A 78 10.83 1.27 -9.57
CA GLU A 78 11.10 0.96 -10.94
C GLU A 78 12.25 -0.05 -11.10
N ASP A 79 13.35 0.15 -10.39
CA ASP A 79 14.50 -0.77 -10.38
C ASP A 79 14.07 -2.18 -9.93
N ALA A 80 13.27 -2.26 -8.87
CA ALA A 80 12.72 -3.53 -8.40
C ALA A 80 11.76 -4.17 -9.42
N ALA A 81 10.91 -3.37 -10.05
CA ALA A 81 9.99 -3.86 -11.08
C ALA A 81 10.72 -4.35 -12.33
N GLN A 82 11.86 -3.75 -12.69
CA GLN A 82 12.71 -4.24 -13.78
C GLN A 82 13.43 -5.50 -13.42
N TRP A 83 13.97 -5.59 -12.21
CA TRP A 83 14.56 -6.83 -11.74
C TRP A 83 13.56 -7.98 -11.89
N MET A 84 12.30 -7.82 -11.45
CA MET A 84 11.26 -8.84 -11.64
C MET A 84 10.96 -9.16 -13.11
N ASN A 85 11.01 -8.15 -13.98
CA ASN A 85 10.71 -8.30 -15.41
C ASN A 85 11.87 -8.97 -16.18
N THR A 86 13.11 -8.89 -15.69
CA THR A 86 14.32 -9.31 -16.42
C THR A 86 15.04 -10.49 -15.78
N HIS A 87 14.83 -10.73 -14.49
CA HIS A 87 15.38 -11.87 -13.77
C HIS A 87 14.56 -13.13 -14.11
N GLU A 88 15.07 -13.92 -15.06
CA GLU A 88 14.37 -15.07 -15.62
C GLU A 88 13.82 -16.07 -14.58
N PRO A 89 14.54 -16.42 -13.50
CA PRO A 89 13.98 -17.27 -12.45
C PRO A 89 12.73 -16.70 -11.78
N PHE A 90 12.59 -15.37 -11.67
CA PHE A 90 11.40 -14.72 -11.13
C PHE A 90 10.34 -14.55 -12.21
N ARG A 91 10.73 -14.03 -13.38
CA ARG A 91 9.83 -13.80 -14.51
C ARG A 91 9.07 -15.08 -14.88
N SER A 92 9.77 -16.21 -14.97
CA SER A 92 9.17 -17.51 -15.33
C SER A 92 8.18 -18.07 -14.29
N LYS A 93 8.14 -17.50 -13.08
CA LYS A 93 7.19 -17.85 -12.02
C LYS A 93 5.95 -16.97 -11.99
N LEU A 94 5.96 -15.84 -12.69
CA LEU A 94 4.79 -14.98 -12.86
C LEU A 94 3.85 -15.58 -13.92
N ARG A 95 2.59 -15.78 -13.55
CA ARG A 95 1.55 -16.33 -14.43
C ARG A 95 1.23 -15.36 -15.57
N LEU A 96 1.19 -14.06 -15.27
CA LEU A 96 1.05 -12.98 -16.24
C LEU A 96 2.13 -13.05 -17.34
N ALA A 97 3.38 -13.36 -16.98
CA ALA A 97 4.49 -13.36 -17.92
C ALA A 97 4.33 -14.44 -19.00
N ALA A 98 3.72 -15.58 -18.67
CA ALA A 98 3.40 -16.64 -19.62
C ALA A 98 2.39 -16.17 -20.68
N ASN A 99 1.41 -15.36 -20.28
CA ASN A 99 0.34 -14.87 -21.16
C ASN A 99 0.75 -13.66 -22.01
N LEU A 100 1.78 -12.91 -21.57
CA LEU A 100 2.24 -11.68 -22.23
C LEU A 100 3.45 -11.85 -23.15
N GLY A 101 3.90 -13.06 -23.47
CA GLY A 101 4.81 -13.31 -24.60
C GLY A 101 6.12 -12.51 -24.63
N GLY A 102 6.68 -12.13 -23.47
CA GLY A 102 7.92 -11.36 -23.38
C GLY A 102 7.76 -9.84 -23.29
N HIS A 103 6.54 -9.30 -23.25
CA HIS A 103 6.32 -7.86 -23.03
C HIS A 103 6.82 -7.39 -21.65
N ASP A 104 7.26 -6.13 -21.58
CA ASP A 104 7.59 -5.44 -20.32
C ASP A 104 6.30 -5.08 -19.57
N PHE A 105 6.16 -5.61 -18.36
CA PHE A 105 5.03 -5.34 -17.46
C PHE A 105 5.44 -4.56 -16.19
N SER A 106 6.66 -4.05 -16.11
CA SER A 106 7.15 -3.27 -14.95
C SER A 106 6.30 -2.03 -14.68
N ARG A 107 5.83 -1.33 -15.72
CA ARG A 107 4.96 -0.17 -15.51
C ARG A 107 3.66 -0.55 -14.81
N TRP A 108 3.07 -1.68 -15.20
CA TRP A 108 1.85 -2.18 -14.60
C TRP A 108 2.07 -2.57 -13.13
N ILE A 109 3.20 -3.21 -12.82
CA ILE A 109 3.62 -3.50 -11.43
C ILE A 109 3.66 -2.22 -10.61
N ILE A 110 4.37 -1.19 -11.11
CA ILE A 110 4.56 0.07 -10.40
C ILE A 110 3.19 0.74 -10.17
N TYR A 111 2.25 0.67 -11.11
CA TYR A 111 0.89 1.17 -10.87
C TYR A 111 0.18 0.47 -9.70
N ARG A 112 0.35 -0.85 -9.53
CA ARG A 112 -0.23 -1.58 -8.39
C ARG A 112 0.39 -1.16 -7.07
N TRP A 113 1.70 -0.94 -7.04
CA TRP A 113 2.41 -0.48 -5.85
C TRP A 113 2.10 0.98 -5.52
N CYS A 114 2.03 1.85 -6.52
CA CYS A 114 1.58 3.23 -6.38
C CYS A 114 0.15 3.31 -5.85
N ASP A 115 -0.75 2.41 -6.28
CA ASP A 115 -2.12 2.35 -5.75
C ASP A 115 -2.15 2.01 -4.26
N TRP A 116 -1.33 1.04 -3.83
CA TRP A 116 -1.16 0.71 -2.42
C TRP A 116 -0.65 1.92 -1.62
N ILE A 117 0.44 2.54 -2.07
CA ILE A 117 1.06 3.69 -1.39
C ILE A 117 0.08 4.87 -1.33
N PHE A 118 -0.62 5.16 -2.44
CA PHE A 118 -1.64 6.19 -2.46
C PHE A 118 -2.77 5.93 -1.45
N HIS A 119 -3.27 4.70 -1.35
CA HIS A 119 -4.29 4.35 -0.35
C HIS A 119 -3.77 4.47 1.08
N HIS A 120 -2.49 4.21 1.33
CA HIS A 120 -1.83 4.42 2.62
C HIS A 120 -1.82 5.91 3.01
N GLU A 121 -1.38 6.79 2.09
CA GLU A 121 -1.43 8.25 2.33
C GLU A 121 -2.86 8.75 2.57
N VAL A 122 -3.82 8.28 1.77
CA VAL A 122 -5.25 8.57 1.99
C VAL A 122 -5.74 8.05 3.34
N GLY A 123 -5.23 6.91 3.80
CA GLY A 123 -5.50 6.35 5.12
C GLY A 123 -5.16 7.32 6.24
N HIS A 124 -4.01 8.00 6.17
CA HIS A 124 -3.67 9.03 7.17
C HIS A 124 -4.69 10.18 7.23
N PHE A 125 -5.23 10.59 6.08
CA PHE A 125 -6.26 11.62 6.03
C PHE A 125 -7.57 11.14 6.64
N PHE A 126 -8.08 9.99 6.19
CA PHE A 126 -9.38 9.50 6.63
C PHE A 126 -9.41 9.00 8.07
N CYS A 127 -8.32 8.41 8.54
CA CYS A 127 -8.18 7.99 9.94
C CYS A 127 -7.96 9.19 10.89
N GLY A 128 -7.85 10.43 10.38
CA GLY A 128 -7.74 11.61 11.22
C GLY A 128 -6.36 11.79 11.87
N HIS A 129 -5.32 11.22 11.27
CA HIS A 129 -3.93 11.37 11.73
C HIS A 129 -3.44 12.82 11.57
N LEU A 130 -4.07 13.55 10.65
CA LEU A 130 -3.80 14.96 10.34
C LEU A 130 -4.85 15.87 11.03
N SER A 131 -4.67 16.24 12.30
CA SER A 131 -5.61 17.15 13.02
C SER A 131 -5.24 18.64 12.92
N SER A 132 -6.16 19.56 13.22
CA SER A 132 -5.96 21.02 13.12
C SER A 132 -4.85 21.59 14.04
N SER A 133 -4.45 20.87 15.08
CA SER A 133 -3.29 21.17 15.92
C SER A 133 -1.97 20.54 15.42
N THR A 134 -2.01 19.82 14.29
CA THR A 134 -0.88 19.20 13.58
C THR A 134 -0.92 19.63 12.12
N ALA A 135 -0.48 20.86 11.87
CA ALA A 135 -0.52 21.53 10.54
C ALA A 135 0.43 20.91 9.49
N MET A 136 1.22 19.92 9.85
CA MET A 136 1.97 19.08 8.91
C MET A 136 2.18 17.72 9.56
N TRP A 137 1.89 16.67 8.81
CA TRP A 137 2.54 15.38 9.02
C TRP A 137 3.57 15.29 7.91
N VAL A 138 4.84 15.43 8.30
CA VAL A 138 5.96 15.20 7.40
C VAL A 138 6.80 14.15 8.11
N GLU A 139 6.86 12.96 7.53
CA GLU A 139 7.91 12.00 7.85
C GLU A 139 9.25 12.73 7.98
N GLY A 140 9.84 12.69 9.19
CA GLY A 140 11.14 13.29 9.45
C GLY A 140 11.13 14.61 10.23
N GLU A 141 9.98 15.29 10.44
CA GLU A 141 9.87 16.33 11.48
C GLU A 141 9.51 15.71 12.83
N VAL A 142 10.26 14.66 13.20
CA VAL A 142 10.34 14.19 14.58
C VAL A 142 11.00 15.32 15.37
N GLN A 143 10.19 16.27 15.82
CA GLN A 143 10.55 17.11 16.95
C GLN A 143 11.01 16.17 18.05
N GLN A 144 12.27 16.31 18.44
CA GLN A 144 12.90 15.59 19.54
C GLN A 144 11.92 15.51 20.72
N GLY A 145 11.35 14.33 20.99
CA GLY A 145 10.49 14.09 22.16
C GLY A 145 9.00 13.74 21.92
N ARG A 146 8.52 13.50 20.69
CA ARG A 146 7.16 12.91 20.47
C ARG A 146 7.17 11.39 20.32
N ASP A 147 6.04 10.80 20.71
CA ASP A 147 5.76 9.36 20.91
C ASP A 147 5.89 8.53 19.62
N VAL A 148 7.05 7.88 19.48
CA VAL A 148 7.36 6.96 18.37
C VAL A 148 6.35 5.82 18.30
N ALA A 149 5.86 5.33 19.43
CA ALA A 149 4.93 4.22 19.47
C ALA A 149 3.55 4.63 18.94
N LEU A 150 3.07 5.83 19.30
CA LEU A 150 1.83 6.37 18.71
C LEU A 150 1.98 6.61 17.20
N THR A 151 3.16 7.06 16.74
CA THR A 151 3.42 7.25 15.31
C THR A 151 3.35 5.91 14.57
N GLN A 152 4.03 4.88 15.07
CA GLN A 152 3.94 3.53 14.50
C GLN A 152 2.50 2.97 14.52
N ALA A 153 1.71 3.30 15.55
CA ALA A 153 0.31 2.91 15.61
C ALA A 153 -0.54 3.59 14.53
N MET A 154 -0.31 4.89 14.26
CA MET A 154 -0.98 5.61 13.17
C MET A 154 -0.59 5.06 11.79
N GLU A 155 0.67 4.72 11.60
CA GLU A 155 1.16 4.08 10.36
C GLU A 155 0.53 2.70 10.14
N ALA A 156 0.43 1.89 11.20
CA ALA A 156 -0.29 0.62 11.13
C ALA A 156 -1.78 0.81 10.82
N ASP A 157 -2.41 1.85 11.36
CA ASP A 157 -3.80 2.20 11.06
C ASP A 157 -3.99 2.62 9.60
N ALA A 158 -3.05 3.39 9.04
CA ALA A 158 -3.02 3.76 7.63
C ALA A 158 -2.80 2.53 6.71
N ASP A 159 -1.92 1.60 7.08
CA ASP A 159 -1.73 0.34 6.35
C ASP A 159 -2.99 -0.53 6.36
N MET A 160 -3.69 -0.65 7.50
CA MET A 160 -4.95 -1.39 7.55
C MET A 160 -6.04 -0.74 6.68
N PHE A 161 -6.12 0.60 6.69
CA PHE A 161 -7.03 1.33 5.82
C PHE A 161 -6.69 1.14 4.34
N ALA A 162 -5.40 1.16 3.99
CA ALA A 162 -4.92 0.91 2.64
C ALA A 162 -5.26 -0.50 2.16
N ALA A 163 -5.14 -1.50 3.05
CA ALA A 163 -5.46 -2.89 2.74
C ALA A 163 -6.94 -3.05 2.44
N PHE A 164 -7.78 -2.40 3.24
CA PHE A 164 -9.21 -2.32 2.96
C PHE A 164 -9.50 -1.75 1.58
N LEU A 165 -8.99 -0.55 1.27
CA LEU A 165 -9.27 0.11 -0.01
C LEU A 165 -8.73 -0.69 -1.20
N TYR A 166 -7.52 -1.24 -1.07
CA TYR A 166 -6.89 -2.00 -2.14
C TYR A 166 -7.70 -3.25 -2.48
N PHE A 167 -8.10 -4.05 -1.49
CA PHE A 167 -8.80 -5.31 -1.74
C PHE A 167 -10.27 -5.15 -2.08
N ASP A 168 -10.94 -4.11 -1.56
CA ASP A 168 -12.28 -3.73 -2.02
C ASP A 168 -12.24 -3.27 -3.49
N SER A 169 -11.26 -2.44 -3.85
CA SER A 169 -11.05 -2.03 -5.24
C SER A 169 -10.69 -3.23 -6.14
N LEU A 170 -9.83 -4.16 -5.66
CA LEU A 170 -9.48 -5.38 -6.38
C LEU A 170 -10.73 -6.22 -6.67
N HIS A 171 -11.60 -6.43 -5.67
CA HIS A 171 -12.86 -7.14 -5.85
C HIS A 171 -13.74 -6.49 -6.92
N ARG A 172 -13.90 -5.16 -6.89
CA ARG A 172 -14.65 -4.40 -7.90
C ARG A 172 -14.04 -4.52 -9.29
N GLN A 173 -12.71 -4.46 -9.41
CA GLN A 173 -12.03 -4.59 -10.69
C GLN A 173 -12.14 -6.02 -11.27
N LEU A 174 -12.09 -7.04 -10.42
CA LEU A 174 -12.29 -8.44 -10.81
C LEU A 174 -13.74 -8.72 -11.24
N SER A 175 -14.73 -8.12 -10.58
CA SER A 175 -16.14 -8.27 -10.99
C SER A 175 -16.47 -7.53 -12.29
N GLN A 176 -15.67 -6.54 -12.66
CA GLN A 176 -15.75 -5.80 -13.92
C GLN A 176 -14.87 -6.39 -15.04
N ASN A 177 -14.19 -7.52 -14.80
CA ASN A 177 -13.26 -8.17 -15.71
C ASN A 177 -11.99 -7.36 -16.08
N THR A 178 -11.69 -6.26 -15.38
CA THR A 178 -10.56 -5.38 -15.71
C THR A 178 -9.21 -6.09 -15.59
N TYR A 179 -9.04 -6.94 -14.57
CA TYR A 179 -7.80 -7.73 -14.42
C TYR A 179 -7.73 -8.85 -15.44
N GLN A 180 -8.87 -9.47 -15.73
CA GLN A 180 -8.98 -10.60 -16.65
C GLN A 180 -8.66 -10.19 -18.08
N ASP A 181 -9.04 -8.98 -18.50
CA ASP A 181 -8.67 -8.41 -19.79
C ASP A 181 -7.16 -8.20 -19.92
N PHE A 182 -6.51 -7.75 -18.85
CA PHE A 182 -5.05 -7.55 -18.83
C PHE A 182 -4.29 -8.88 -18.77
N TYR A 183 -4.67 -9.77 -17.86
CA TYR A 183 -4.04 -11.09 -17.69
C TYR A 183 -4.37 -12.07 -18.81
N ARG A 184 -5.43 -11.80 -19.57
CA ARG A 184 -6.05 -12.72 -20.55
C ARG A 184 -6.43 -14.06 -19.92
N THR A 185 -6.84 -14.05 -18.65
CA THR A 185 -7.25 -15.22 -17.87
C THR A 185 -8.44 -14.87 -16.98
N ASN A 186 -9.33 -15.83 -16.74
CA ASN A 186 -10.36 -15.72 -15.70
C ASN A 186 -9.98 -16.50 -14.43
N ASP A 187 -8.77 -17.08 -14.41
CA ASP A 187 -8.28 -17.85 -13.27
C ASP A 187 -7.84 -16.92 -12.15
N LEU A 188 -8.64 -16.87 -11.08
CA LEU A 188 -8.34 -16.07 -9.90
C LEU A 188 -7.10 -16.60 -9.16
N GLU A 189 -6.81 -17.90 -9.24
CA GLU A 189 -5.60 -18.47 -8.63
C GLU A 189 -4.35 -17.84 -9.25
N GLU A 190 -4.32 -17.68 -10.57
CA GLU A 190 -3.20 -17.06 -11.28
C GLU A 190 -3.00 -15.60 -10.90
N ILE A 191 -4.10 -14.83 -10.80
CA ILE A 191 -4.05 -13.42 -10.45
C ILE A 191 -3.55 -13.24 -9.01
N PHE A 192 -4.10 -13.99 -8.06
CA PHE A 192 -3.71 -13.89 -6.65
C PHE A 192 -2.29 -14.41 -6.41
N TRP A 193 -1.85 -15.45 -7.13
CA TRP A 193 -0.45 -15.89 -7.12
C TRP A 193 0.50 -14.76 -7.49
N ASP A 194 0.23 -14.06 -8.60
CA ASP A 194 1.06 -12.95 -9.04
C ASP A 194 1.01 -11.79 -8.06
N LEU A 195 -0.15 -11.43 -7.50
CA LEU A 195 -0.22 -10.41 -6.44
C LEU A 195 0.66 -10.78 -5.24
N GLY A 196 0.68 -12.04 -4.82
CA GLY A 196 1.57 -12.55 -3.78
C GLY A 196 3.06 -12.33 -4.13
N MET A 197 3.45 -12.68 -5.35
CA MET A 197 4.82 -12.49 -5.84
C MET A 197 5.23 -11.01 -5.84
N LEU A 198 4.37 -10.14 -6.36
CA LEU A 198 4.64 -8.71 -6.54
C LEU A 198 4.75 -7.97 -5.20
N PHE A 199 3.83 -8.24 -4.27
CA PHE A 199 3.86 -7.57 -2.97
C PHE A 199 4.99 -8.10 -2.09
N ALA A 200 5.43 -9.35 -2.24
CA ALA A 200 6.65 -9.83 -1.57
C ALA A 200 7.85 -8.92 -1.89
N VAL A 201 8.06 -8.62 -3.17
CA VAL A 201 9.16 -7.76 -3.62
C VAL A 201 8.98 -6.33 -3.11
N LEU A 202 7.77 -5.76 -3.16
CA LEU A 202 7.50 -4.43 -2.61
C LEU A 202 7.90 -4.34 -1.14
N PHE A 203 7.44 -5.26 -0.30
CA PHE A 203 7.72 -5.18 1.14
C PHE A 203 9.19 -5.45 1.46
N VAL A 204 9.89 -6.28 0.69
CA VAL A 204 11.36 -6.40 0.79
C VAL A 204 12.03 -5.06 0.45
N VAL A 205 11.62 -4.40 -0.63
CA VAL A 205 12.15 -3.08 -1.04
C VAL A 205 11.89 -2.02 0.04
N LEU A 206 10.68 -1.97 0.60
CA LEU A 206 10.33 -1.03 1.67
C LEU A 206 11.16 -1.24 2.95
N GLU A 207 11.52 -2.49 3.28
CA GLU A 207 12.41 -2.78 4.41
C GLU A 207 13.82 -2.19 4.20
N TYR A 208 14.32 -2.22 2.96
CA TYR A 208 15.63 -1.67 2.60
C TYR A 208 15.65 -0.14 2.44
N ILE A 209 14.55 0.48 2.02
CA ILE A 209 14.42 1.95 1.93
C ILE A 209 14.32 2.58 3.33
N GLY A 210 13.76 1.84 4.31
CA GLY A 210 13.64 2.31 5.68
C GLY A 210 15.00 2.73 6.26
N PRO A 211 15.13 3.92 6.87
CA PRO A 211 16.42 4.39 7.35
C PRO A 211 16.97 3.45 8.43
N SER A 212 18.12 2.82 8.17
CA SER A 212 18.82 1.94 9.12
C SER A 212 19.26 2.68 10.39
N ASP A 213 19.48 3.99 10.26
CA ASP A 213 20.17 4.81 11.27
C ASP A 213 19.26 5.87 11.92
N LYS A 214 17.95 5.89 11.58
CA LYS A 214 16.98 6.82 12.17
C LYS A 214 15.96 6.06 13.03
N VAL A 215 15.35 6.78 13.96
CA VAL A 215 14.20 6.29 14.73
C VAL A 215 13.12 5.84 13.75
N ARG A 216 12.81 4.54 13.73
CA ARG A 216 11.82 3.96 12.82
C ARG A 216 10.41 4.40 13.24
N THR A 217 9.80 5.25 12.43
CA THR A 217 8.44 5.76 12.66
C THR A 217 7.36 4.85 12.10
N HIS A 218 7.71 3.98 11.16
CA HIS A 218 6.84 2.97 10.57
C HIS A 218 6.92 1.61 11.28
N PRO A 219 5.87 0.78 11.23
CA PRO A 219 5.99 -0.66 11.43
C PRO A 219 7.02 -1.25 10.48
N LYS A 220 7.63 -2.36 10.87
CA LYS A 220 8.57 -3.07 10.00
C LYS A 220 7.84 -3.64 8.80
N ALA A 221 8.52 -3.78 7.66
CA ALA A 221 7.86 -4.27 6.46
C ALA A 221 7.19 -5.66 6.62
N PRO A 222 7.73 -6.62 7.40
CA PRO A 222 7.00 -7.85 7.72
C PRO A 222 5.69 -7.61 8.49
N GLU A 223 5.62 -6.61 9.37
CA GLU A 223 4.38 -6.24 10.07
C GLU A 223 3.38 -5.66 9.08
N ARG A 224 3.81 -4.71 8.24
CA ARG A 224 2.98 -4.10 7.19
C ARG A 224 2.44 -5.13 6.21
N LEU A 225 3.26 -6.11 5.83
CA LEU A 225 2.87 -7.25 5.00
C LEU A 225 1.78 -8.10 5.66
N LEU A 226 1.94 -8.46 6.93
CA LEU A 226 0.93 -9.23 7.64
C LEU A 226 -0.40 -8.46 7.74
N LEU A 227 -0.35 -7.15 7.98
CA LEU A 227 -1.54 -6.29 7.95
C LEU A 227 -2.20 -6.30 6.56
N PHE A 228 -1.41 -6.15 5.50
CA PHE A 228 -1.89 -6.20 4.12
C PHE A 228 -2.63 -7.51 3.82
N PHE A 229 -2.04 -8.66 4.18
CA PHE A 229 -2.65 -9.97 3.95
C PHE A 229 -3.89 -10.22 4.81
N ILE A 230 -3.79 -10.01 6.13
CA ILE A 230 -4.86 -10.35 7.07
C ILE A 230 -6.08 -9.46 6.83
N GLU A 231 -5.87 -8.15 6.76
CA GLU A 231 -6.98 -7.21 6.56
C GLU A 231 -7.50 -7.29 5.12
N GLY A 232 -6.60 -7.33 4.14
CA GLY A 232 -6.95 -7.39 2.73
C GLY A 232 -7.79 -8.61 2.36
N MET A 233 -7.35 -9.82 2.75
CA MET A 233 -8.12 -11.04 2.46
C MET A 233 -9.43 -11.12 3.22
N SER A 234 -9.49 -10.58 4.45
CA SER A 234 -10.74 -10.44 5.20
C SER A 234 -11.76 -9.57 4.45
N VAL A 235 -11.30 -8.44 3.89
CA VAL A 235 -12.13 -7.52 3.10
C VAL A 235 -12.57 -8.16 1.78
N TYR A 236 -11.66 -8.83 1.07
CA TYR A 236 -11.99 -9.54 -0.16
C TYR A 236 -13.03 -10.66 0.06
N ARG A 237 -12.87 -11.45 1.12
CA ARG A 237 -13.84 -12.48 1.53
C ARG A 237 -15.22 -11.88 1.82
N SER A 238 -15.24 -10.78 2.58
CA SER A 238 -16.49 -10.09 2.93
C SER A 238 -17.20 -9.54 1.69
N SER A 239 -16.43 -8.97 0.75
CA SER A 239 -16.97 -8.34 -0.47
C SER A 239 -17.44 -9.36 -1.50
N SER A 240 -16.70 -10.45 -1.67
CA SER A 240 -17.04 -11.53 -2.60
C SER A 240 -18.23 -12.39 -2.15
N GLY A 241 -18.53 -12.42 -0.85
CA GLY A 241 -19.62 -13.22 -0.28
C GLY A 241 -19.42 -14.73 -0.43
N LYS A 242 -18.19 -15.19 -0.69
CA LYS A 242 -17.83 -16.59 -0.96
C LYS A 242 -16.60 -17.01 -0.16
N SER A 243 -16.33 -18.31 -0.14
CA SER A 243 -15.05 -18.83 0.36
C SER A 243 -13.91 -18.35 -0.53
N THR A 244 -12.81 -17.90 0.08
CA THR A 244 -11.63 -17.33 -0.57
C THR A 244 -10.38 -18.19 -0.37
N SER A 245 -10.54 -19.47 -0.01
CA SER A 245 -9.41 -20.35 0.34
C SER A 245 -8.44 -20.57 -0.82
N VAL A 246 -8.93 -20.55 -2.06
CA VAL A 246 -8.10 -20.70 -3.26
C VAL A 246 -7.25 -19.45 -3.47
N GLU A 247 -7.86 -18.28 -3.42
CA GLU A 247 -7.20 -16.99 -3.56
C GLU A 247 -6.18 -16.75 -2.44
N GLU A 248 -6.55 -17.07 -1.19
CA GLU A 248 -5.66 -16.98 -0.04
C GLU A 248 -4.45 -17.92 -0.20
N GLY A 249 -4.70 -19.18 -0.57
CA GLY A 249 -3.65 -20.16 -0.81
C GLY A 249 -2.70 -19.75 -1.94
N ALA A 250 -3.25 -19.24 -3.03
CA ALA A 250 -2.49 -18.77 -4.18
C ALA A 250 -1.60 -17.57 -3.84
N MET A 251 -2.17 -16.58 -3.13
CA MET A 251 -1.44 -15.37 -2.75
C MET A 251 -0.29 -15.69 -1.78
N TRP A 252 -0.51 -16.55 -0.79
CA TRP A 252 0.56 -17.05 0.08
C TRP A 252 1.58 -17.89 -0.68
N GLY A 253 1.14 -18.74 -1.61
CA GLY A 253 2.01 -19.55 -2.46
C GLY A 253 2.95 -18.70 -3.32
N GLY A 254 2.42 -17.67 -3.98
CA GLY A 254 3.19 -16.70 -4.75
C GLY A 254 4.15 -15.91 -3.88
N PHE A 255 3.72 -15.46 -2.71
CA PHE A 255 4.59 -14.76 -1.74
C PHE A 255 5.80 -15.61 -1.33
N ILE A 256 5.56 -16.85 -0.89
CA ILE A 256 6.64 -17.77 -0.48
C ILE A 256 7.58 -18.03 -1.66
N ASN A 257 7.04 -18.21 -2.87
CA ASN A 257 7.86 -18.44 -4.05
C ASN A 257 8.76 -17.26 -4.37
N ALA A 258 8.23 -16.03 -4.30
CA ALA A 258 9.03 -14.82 -4.48
C ALA A 258 10.18 -14.72 -3.47
N LEU A 259 9.94 -15.03 -2.19
CA LEU A 259 11.03 -15.06 -1.20
C LEU A 259 12.11 -16.08 -1.55
N VAL A 260 11.74 -17.27 -2.02
CA VAL A 260 12.72 -18.29 -2.44
C VAL A 260 13.55 -17.79 -3.63
N VAL A 261 12.92 -17.15 -4.61
CA VAL A 261 13.59 -16.66 -5.81
C VAL A 261 14.45 -15.43 -5.55
N MET A 262 14.10 -14.60 -4.55
CA MET A 262 14.96 -13.49 -4.08
C MET A 262 16.20 -13.96 -3.29
N GLU A 263 16.40 -15.27 -3.16
CA GLU A 263 17.56 -15.91 -2.53
C GLU A 263 17.87 -15.33 -1.14
N ARG A 264 19.01 -14.63 -1.00
CA ARG A 264 19.48 -14.09 0.28
C ARG A 264 18.51 -13.05 0.85
N ALA A 265 18.08 -12.09 0.04
CA ALA A 265 17.19 -11.02 0.49
C ALA A 265 15.83 -11.59 0.95
N GLY A 266 15.30 -12.55 0.18
CA GLY A 266 14.06 -13.22 0.54
C GLY A 266 14.18 -14.09 1.78
N LYS A 267 15.33 -14.76 2.00
CA LYS A 267 15.60 -15.48 3.25
C LYS A 267 15.68 -14.55 4.45
N GLU A 268 16.44 -13.45 4.35
CA GLU A 268 16.56 -12.47 5.44
C GLU A 268 15.18 -11.92 5.83
N PHE A 269 14.33 -11.62 4.84
CA PHE A 269 12.96 -11.20 5.08
C PHE A 269 12.08 -12.30 5.68
N ALA A 270 12.20 -13.55 5.22
CA ALA A 270 11.49 -14.69 5.79
C ALA A 270 11.83 -14.91 7.27
N ASP A 271 13.12 -14.81 7.63
CA ASP A 271 13.58 -14.95 9.00
C ASP A 271 13.00 -13.84 9.90
N LEU A 272 12.91 -12.61 9.40
CA LEU A 272 12.22 -11.50 10.08
C LEU A 272 10.73 -11.80 10.25
N LEU A 273 10.05 -12.26 9.19
CA LEU A 273 8.62 -12.58 9.22
C LEU A 273 8.27 -13.65 10.25
N VAL A 274 9.07 -14.72 10.36
CA VAL A 274 8.85 -15.80 11.34
C VAL A 274 8.90 -15.29 12.78
N SER A 275 9.75 -14.28 13.06
CA SER A 275 9.87 -13.67 14.39
C SER A 275 8.88 -12.52 14.64
N THR A 276 8.10 -12.12 13.63
CA THR A 276 7.23 -10.95 13.69
C THR A 276 5.99 -11.24 14.52
N LYS A 277 5.68 -10.34 15.47
CA LYS A 277 4.43 -10.33 16.22
C LYS A 277 3.79 -8.96 16.05
N LEU A 278 2.55 -8.92 15.57
CA LEU A 278 1.81 -7.67 15.43
C LEU A 278 1.35 -7.19 16.83
N PRO A 279 1.79 -6.02 17.32
CA PRO A 279 1.36 -5.47 18.59
C PRO A 279 0.00 -4.74 18.46
N VAL A 280 -0.99 -5.40 17.83
CA VAL A 280 -2.28 -4.80 17.45
C VAL A 280 -3.01 -4.17 18.65
N GLU A 281 -3.05 -4.87 19.79
CA GLU A 281 -3.71 -4.37 21.00
C GLU A 281 -3.02 -3.11 21.54
N THR A 282 -1.68 -3.08 21.55
CA THR A 282 -0.91 -1.90 21.98
C THR A 282 -1.14 -0.72 21.03
N TRP A 283 -1.11 -0.94 19.71
CA TRP A 283 -1.43 0.11 18.75
C TRP A 283 -2.83 0.66 18.94
N LYS A 284 -3.82 -0.23 19.13
CA LYS A 284 -5.20 0.15 19.38
C LYS A 284 -5.36 0.98 20.65
N GLU A 285 -4.75 0.57 21.76
CA GLU A 285 -4.77 1.31 23.02
C GLU A 285 -4.18 2.73 22.85
N LEU A 286 -3.07 2.86 22.13
CA LEU A 286 -2.44 4.14 21.84
C LEU A 286 -3.36 5.04 20.99
N LEU A 287 -3.95 4.51 19.93
CA LEU A 287 -4.87 5.25 19.05
C LEU A 287 -6.12 5.73 19.79
N LEU A 288 -6.73 4.86 20.62
CA LEU A 288 -7.91 5.20 21.43
C LEU A 288 -7.56 6.21 22.53
N SER A 289 -6.41 6.07 23.19
CA SER A 289 -5.93 7.05 24.19
C SER A 289 -5.69 8.42 23.55
N ALA A 290 -5.24 8.44 22.30
CA ALA A 290 -5.10 9.64 21.50
C ALA A 290 -6.43 10.12 20.88
N LYS A 291 -7.57 9.46 21.14
CA LYS A 291 -8.89 9.81 20.57
C LYS A 291 -8.89 9.87 19.03
N ILE A 292 -8.18 8.93 18.39
CA ILE A 292 -8.14 8.85 16.92
C ILE A 292 -9.51 8.48 16.36
N ASP A 293 -10.24 7.61 17.05
CA ASP A 293 -11.60 7.17 16.73
C ASP A 293 -12.64 8.30 16.64
N GLU A 294 -12.47 9.36 17.43
CA GLU A 294 -13.28 10.58 17.40
C GLU A 294 -12.89 11.51 16.23
N ARG A 295 -11.64 11.42 15.75
CA ARG A 295 -11.06 12.30 14.73
C ARG A 295 -11.15 11.76 13.31
N ARG A 296 -11.52 10.49 13.14
CA ARG A 296 -11.72 9.87 11.81
C ARG A 296 -12.72 10.66 10.99
N LEU A 297 -12.34 11.03 9.77
CA LEU A 297 -13.24 11.60 8.77
C LEU A 297 -14.15 10.52 8.17
N PHE A 298 -13.65 9.29 8.10
CA PHE A 298 -14.40 8.15 7.59
C PHE A 298 -14.21 6.93 8.50
N LYS A 299 -15.31 6.24 8.81
CA LYS A 299 -15.29 4.98 9.59
C LYS A 299 -15.58 3.83 8.65
N LEU A 300 -14.64 2.90 8.53
CA LEU A 300 -14.83 1.71 7.70
C LEU A 300 -15.95 0.83 8.30
N PRO A 301 -16.77 0.13 7.48
CA PRO A 301 -17.82 -0.77 7.98
C PRO A 301 -17.32 -1.84 8.95
N ASN A 302 -16.06 -2.24 8.84
CA ASN A 302 -15.39 -3.20 9.72
C ASN A 302 -14.12 -2.61 10.34
N ASP A 303 -14.10 -1.33 10.69
CA ASP A 303 -12.91 -0.67 11.21
C ASP A 303 -12.29 -1.42 12.42
N TRP A 304 -11.01 -1.78 12.30
CA TRP A 304 -10.31 -2.62 13.26
C TRP A 304 -10.22 -1.97 14.66
N ILE A 305 -10.19 -0.64 14.71
CA ILE A 305 -10.17 0.10 15.96
C ILE A 305 -11.44 -0.13 16.80
N PHE A 306 -12.57 -0.48 16.15
CA PHE A 306 -13.84 -0.77 16.82
C PHE A 306 -14.11 -2.27 17.00
N ARG A 307 -13.33 -3.15 16.36
CA ARG A 307 -13.47 -4.59 16.54
C ARG A 307 -13.21 -4.98 17.99
N ARG A 308 -14.13 -5.73 18.60
CA ARG A 308 -13.89 -6.30 19.92
C ARG A 308 -12.60 -7.14 19.90
N PRO A 309 -11.76 -7.12 20.96
CA PRO A 309 -10.68 -8.10 21.08
C PRO A 309 -11.27 -9.50 20.85
N LEU A 310 -10.57 -10.34 20.09
CA LEU A 310 -11.03 -11.71 19.75
C LEU A 310 -11.40 -12.55 20.99
N ASN A 311 -10.94 -12.15 22.18
CA ASN A 311 -11.22 -12.79 23.47
C ASN A 311 -12.15 -11.99 24.41
N SER A 312 -12.81 -10.94 23.94
CA SER A 312 -13.75 -10.20 24.79
C SER A 312 -15.14 -10.85 24.74
N THR A 313 -15.51 -11.49 25.85
CA THR A 313 -16.85 -12.01 26.11
C THR A 313 -17.89 -10.91 25.84
N PRO A 314 -19.02 -11.20 25.17
CA PRO A 314 -20.05 -10.19 24.99
C PRO A 314 -20.51 -9.67 26.34
N ARG A 315 -20.39 -8.35 26.56
CA ARG A 315 -21.11 -7.70 27.65
C ARG A 315 -22.60 -7.81 27.31
N SER A 316 -23.33 -8.45 28.23
CA SER A 316 -24.78 -8.64 28.22
C SER A 316 -25.51 -7.32 28.38
#